data_AF-A0A7V5SBS3-F1
#
_entry.id   AF-A0A7V5SBS3-F1
#
_cell.length_a   1.000
_cell.length_b   1.000
_cell.length_c   1.000
_cell.angle_alpha   90.00
_cell.angle_beta   90.00
_cell.angle_gamma   90.00
#
_symmetry.space_group_name_H-M   'P 1'
#
loop_
_entity.id
_entity.type
_entity.pdbx_description
1 polymer ?
#
loop_
_entity_poly.entity_id
_entity_poly.type
_entity_poly.pdbx_seq_one_letter_code
_entity_poly.pdbx_strand_id
1 'polypeptide(L)'
;MTYPTDQLYQGDVNFLLTPERRLLTEIDLFEYLVLDGSTEPQYVEHVLDKYSKLSNALLVQGKTSELKHLNACLRSFLWDFYKQRDIFKFIPFLYSEIFADIDNVPSLEALRQRFPGIDKHPQFVFMIAVGQCVLPYFHGTLSEAPEKLLQLQAAFENVPPQAFMNPFMRGFLMLYRIYLGEETLRAKDWNAISELIQSAIDDLSYVMNSISGSGKKLLDFSIILIRTLVELCGRVRTEEEGIEVLRQIIDRLEALKYFGTDPEIASPLSSIYTIYIAVLFETGQPDRVAEALERFMSFIRELYERFPSAYEVHLKALEELWKYDADLLGPRIIE
;
A
#
# COMPACT_ATOMS: atom_id res chain seq x y z
N MET A 1 41.63 9.27 -21.26
CA MET A 1 41.27 10.55 -21.90
C MET A 1 39.89 10.92 -21.41
N THR A 2 39.80 11.85 -20.46
CA THR A 2 38.54 12.43 -19.98
C THR A 2 38.03 13.43 -21.02
N TYR A 3 36.86 13.18 -21.59
CA TYR A 3 36.18 14.14 -22.45
C TYR A 3 35.30 15.06 -21.58
N PRO A 4 35.26 16.39 -21.85
CA PRO A 4 34.35 17.28 -21.15
C PRO A 4 32.93 17.08 -21.69
N THR A 5 32.01 16.62 -20.83
CA THR A 5 30.59 16.39 -21.11
C THR A 5 29.78 17.65 -21.38
N ASP A 6 30.35 18.84 -21.12
CA ASP A 6 29.58 20.09 -21.10
C ASP A 6 29.57 20.84 -22.45
N GLN A 7 30.18 20.29 -23.51
CA GLN A 7 30.31 20.99 -24.81
C GLN A 7 29.75 20.26 -26.04
N LEU A 8 29.15 19.08 -25.88
CA LEU A 8 28.39 18.48 -26.99
C LEU A 8 26.93 18.95 -26.91
N TYR A 9 26.53 19.76 -27.90
CA TYR A 9 25.16 20.21 -28.20
C TYR A 9 24.67 21.50 -27.52
N GLN A 10 25.40 22.60 -27.69
CA GLN A 10 24.81 23.96 -27.71
C GLN A 10 24.66 24.51 -29.15
N GLY A 11 24.48 23.63 -30.14
CA GLY A 11 24.05 24.04 -31.47
C GLY A 11 22.53 24.09 -31.54
N ASP A 12 21.97 25.26 -31.86
CA ASP A 12 20.54 25.54 -32.08
C ASP A 12 19.92 24.64 -33.18
N VAL A 13 19.66 23.37 -32.87
CA VAL A 13 18.79 22.49 -33.69
C VAL A 13 17.33 22.55 -33.19
N ASN A 14 17.10 23.21 -32.05
CA ASN A 14 15.80 23.31 -31.39
C ASN A 14 14.73 24.10 -32.15
N PHE A 15 15.10 24.89 -33.17
CA PHE A 15 14.16 25.77 -33.89
C PHE A 15 13.46 25.12 -35.09
N LEU A 16 13.85 23.91 -35.52
CA LEU A 16 13.37 23.29 -36.77
C LEU A 16 12.56 21.99 -36.59
N LEU A 17 12.36 21.53 -35.36
CA LEU A 17 11.64 20.29 -35.09
C LEU A 17 10.19 20.57 -34.69
N THR A 18 9.26 19.81 -35.28
CA THR A 18 7.88 19.75 -34.77
C THR A 18 7.89 19.24 -33.33
N PRO A 19 6.87 19.59 -32.51
CA PRO A 19 6.78 19.12 -31.12
C PRO A 19 6.95 17.59 -30.97
N GLU A 20 6.45 16.82 -31.94
CA GLU A 20 6.57 15.37 -31.99
C GLU A 20 8.00 14.89 -32.27
N ARG A 21 8.72 15.54 -33.20
CA ARG A 21 10.13 15.22 -33.45
C ARG A 21 11.03 15.62 -32.30
N ARG A 22 10.71 16.71 -31.60
CA ARG A 22 11.42 17.13 -30.39
C ARG A 22 11.30 16.08 -29.29
N LEU A 23 10.10 15.52 -29.09
CA LEU A 23 9.86 14.48 -28.09
C LEU A 23 10.63 13.19 -28.40
N LEU A 24 10.69 12.76 -29.67
CA LEU A 24 11.48 11.60 -30.09
C LEU A 24 12.99 11.83 -29.89
N THR A 25 13.51 13.01 -30.24
CA THR A 25 14.92 13.37 -29.97
C THR A 25 15.22 13.40 -28.47
N GLU A 26 14.29 13.82 -27.62
CA GLU A 26 14.48 13.78 -26.17
C GLU A 26 14.46 12.34 -25.61
N ILE A 27 13.70 11.42 -26.22
CA ILE A 27 13.74 9.98 -25.91
C ILE A 27 15.09 9.39 -26.32
N ASP A 28 15.58 9.69 -27.53
CA ASP A 28 16.90 9.22 -27.99
C ASP A 28 18.03 9.74 -27.08
N LEU A 29 17.94 11.01 -26.66
CA LEU A 29 18.88 11.61 -25.71
C LEU A 29 18.75 11.00 -24.30
N PHE A 30 17.55 10.59 -23.90
CA PHE A 30 17.35 9.85 -22.66
C PHE A 30 17.99 8.47 -22.74
N GLU A 31 17.81 7.73 -23.84
CA GLU A 31 18.50 6.46 -24.06
C GLU A 31 20.02 6.59 -24.04
N TYR A 32 20.55 7.64 -24.67
CA TYR A 32 21.99 7.90 -24.66
C TYR A 32 22.52 8.13 -23.24
N LEU A 33 21.82 8.94 -22.44
CA LEU A 33 22.15 9.14 -21.01
C LEU A 33 22.03 7.84 -20.22
N VAL A 34 21.03 7.01 -20.52
CA VAL A 34 20.89 5.69 -19.90
C VAL A 34 22.07 4.78 -20.24
N LEU A 35 22.56 4.80 -21.48
CA LEU A 35 23.62 3.92 -21.97
C LEU A 35 25.04 4.36 -21.57
N ASP A 36 25.26 5.63 -21.24
CA ASP A 36 26.55 6.17 -20.78
C ASP A 36 26.98 5.57 -19.43
N GLY A 37 26.05 4.97 -18.68
CA GLY A 37 26.37 4.05 -17.58
C GLY A 37 27.00 4.70 -16.34
N SER A 38 26.95 6.03 -16.21
CA SER A 38 27.42 6.72 -15.01
C SER A 38 26.58 6.32 -13.80
N THR A 39 27.24 5.90 -12.72
CA THR A 39 26.58 5.42 -11.49
C THR A 39 26.67 6.41 -10.34
N GLU A 40 26.90 7.69 -10.62
CA GLU A 40 26.86 8.73 -9.60
C GLU A 40 25.41 9.08 -9.21
N PRO A 41 25.09 9.26 -7.91
CA PRO A 41 23.71 9.55 -7.47
C PRO A 41 23.07 10.76 -8.15
N GLN A 42 23.86 11.81 -8.41
CA GLN A 42 23.43 13.05 -9.08
C GLN A 42 22.95 12.76 -10.51
N TYR A 43 23.54 11.75 -11.15
CA TYR A 43 23.19 11.31 -12.50
C TYR A 43 21.83 10.61 -12.52
N VAL A 44 21.53 9.79 -11.51
CA VAL A 44 20.23 9.10 -11.40
C VAL A 44 19.09 10.08 -11.14
N GLU A 45 19.31 11.07 -10.27
CA GLU A 45 18.32 12.12 -10.04
C GLU A 45 18.02 12.88 -11.33
N HIS A 46 19.04 13.18 -12.13
CA HIS A 46 18.88 13.81 -13.44
C HIS A 46 18.09 12.93 -14.43
N VAL A 47 18.40 11.62 -14.50
CA VAL A 47 17.68 10.68 -15.36
C VAL A 47 16.21 10.53 -14.92
N LEU A 48 15.94 10.45 -13.61
CA LEU A 48 14.57 10.34 -13.08
C LEU A 48 13.74 11.61 -13.32
N ASP A 49 14.32 12.80 -13.16
CA ASP A 49 13.66 14.08 -13.48
C ASP A 49 13.31 14.17 -14.97
N LYS A 50 14.25 13.80 -15.84
CA LYS A 50 14.04 13.79 -17.29
C LYS A 50 12.97 12.78 -17.72
N TYR A 51 12.98 11.58 -17.14
CA TYR A 51 11.94 10.57 -17.35
C TYR A 51 10.56 11.10 -16.97
N SER A 52 10.42 11.70 -15.78
CA SER A 52 9.13 12.21 -15.28
C SER A 52 8.52 13.26 -16.22
N LYS A 53 9.35 14.19 -16.73
CA LYS A 53 8.93 15.20 -17.71
C LYS A 53 8.46 14.57 -19.02
N LEU A 54 9.22 13.60 -19.53
CA LEU A 54 8.89 12.89 -20.77
C LEU A 54 7.66 12.01 -20.65
N SER A 55 7.52 11.25 -19.56
CA SER A 55 6.37 10.38 -19.33
C SER A 55 5.07 11.17 -19.22
N ASN A 56 5.11 12.32 -18.53
CA ASN A 56 3.94 13.20 -18.42
C ASN A 56 3.56 13.81 -19.79
N ALA A 57 4.54 14.25 -20.58
CA ALA A 57 4.29 14.77 -21.93
C ALA A 57 3.67 13.70 -22.84
N LEU A 58 4.17 12.47 -22.81
CA LEU A 58 3.65 11.33 -23.57
C LEU A 58 2.24 10.93 -23.14
N LEU A 59 1.96 10.95 -21.83
CA LEU A 59 0.63 10.69 -21.26
C LEU A 59 -0.40 11.71 -21.75
N VAL A 60 -0.09 13.01 -21.66
CA VAL A 60 -0.98 14.08 -22.12
C VAL A 60 -1.27 13.98 -23.62
N GLN A 61 -0.31 13.49 -24.41
CA GLN A 61 -0.46 13.31 -25.85
C GLN A 61 -1.06 11.95 -26.26
N GLY A 62 -1.37 11.05 -25.31
CA GLY A 62 -1.91 9.72 -25.59
C GLY A 62 -0.94 8.78 -26.32
N LYS A 63 0.36 9.04 -26.26
CA LYS A 63 1.43 8.31 -26.97
C LYS A 63 1.84 7.05 -26.19
N THR A 64 0.96 6.06 -26.17
CA THR A 64 1.09 4.86 -25.31
C THR A 64 2.24 3.93 -25.72
N SER A 65 2.60 3.86 -27.01
CA SER A 65 3.70 3.00 -27.47
C SER A 65 5.06 3.55 -27.06
N GLU A 66 5.24 4.86 -27.22
CA GLU A 66 6.46 5.60 -26.87
C GLU A 66 6.63 5.66 -25.36
N LEU A 67 5.54 5.78 -24.60
CA LEU A 67 5.57 5.65 -23.14
C LEU A 67 6.03 4.25 -22.71
N LYS A 68 5.52 3.18 -23.34
CA LYS A 68 5.98 1.81 -23.06
C LYS A 68 7.48 1.65 -23.33
N HIS A 69 7.96 2.24 -24.43
CA HIS A 69 9.38 2.21 -24.79
C HIS A 69 10.25 3.00 -23.80
N LEU A 70 9.85 4.22 -23.44
CA LEU A 70 10.52 5.04 -22.43
C LEU A 70 10.61 4.30 -21.07
N ASN A 71 9.53 3.63 -20.67
CA ASN A 71 9.51 2.80 -19.47
C ASN A 71 10.52 1.65 -19.58
N ALA A 72 10.62 0.98 -20.73
CA ALA A 72 11.59 -0.08 -20.95
C ALA A 72 13.04 0.42 -20.84
N CYS A 73 13.35 1.61 -21.36
CA CYS A 73 14.68 2.21 -21.28
C CYS A 73 15.03 2.62 -19.84
N LEU A 74 14.10 3.25 -19.10
CA LEU A 74 14.31 3.54 -17.69
C LEU A 74 14.49 2.25 -16.87
N ARG A 75 13.70 1.20 -17.17
CA ARG A 75 13.86 -0.12 -16.55
C ARG A 75 15.28 -0.63 -16.73
N SER A 76 15.81 -0.62 -17.95
CA SER A 76 17.18 -1.08 -18.22
C SER A 76 18.23 -0.23 -17.50
N PHE A 77 18.08 1.08 -17.48
CA PHE A 77 18.98 1.99 -16.78
C PHE A 77 19.07 1.72 -15.29
N LEU A 78 17.90 1.76 -14.63
CA LEU A 78 17.81 1.55 -13.19
C LEU A 78 18.29 0.15 -12.86
N TRP A 79 17.97 -0.83 -13.70
CA TRP A 79 18.48 -2.19 -13.58
C TRP A 79 20.02 -2.24 -13.53
N ASP A 80 20.70 -1.63 -14.50
CA ASP A 80 22.17 -1.65 -14.56
C ASP A 80 22.80 -0.80 -13.44
N PHE A 81 22.19 0.33 -13.08
CA PHE A 81 22.61 1.18 -11.97
C PHE A 81 22.53 0.42 -10.63
N TYR A 82 21.43 -0.26 -10.36
CA TYR A 82 21.21 -0.97 -9.09
C TYR A 82 21.88 -2.35 -9.04
N LYS A 83 22.16 -2.99 -10.18
CA LYS A 83 23.04 -4.17 -10.23
C LYS A 83 24.44 -3.87 -9.69
N GLN A 84 24.92 -2.63 -9.84
CA GLN A 84 26.23 -2.19 -9.37
C GLN A 84 26.21 -1.65 -7.93
N ARG A 85 25.04 -1.26 -7.40
CA ARG A 85 24.90 -0.70 -6.05
C ARG A 85 23.74 -1.34 -5.30
N ASP A 86 24.08 -2.05 -4.24
CA ASP A 86 23.22 -2.61 -3.18
C ASP A 86 21.70 -2.51 -3.43
N ILE A 87 21.09 -3.67 -3.72
CA ILE A 87 19.72 -3.90 -4.26
C ILE A 87 18.59 -3.18 -3.50
N PHE A 88 18.80 -2.73 -2.27
CA PHE A 88 17.77 -2.15 -1.42
C PHE A 88 17.17 -0.82 -1.93
N LYS A 89 17.88 -0.08 -2.79
CA LYS A 89 17.32 1.15 -3.42
C LYS A 89 16.40 0.87 -4.62
N PHE A 90 16.37 -0.37 -5.11
CA PHE A 90 15.55 -0.82 -6.24
C PHE A 90 14.10 -1.13 -5.87
N ILE A 91 13.87 -1.31 -4.57
CA ILE A 91 12.63 -1.74 -3.95
C ILE A 91 11.40 -0.85 -4.33
N PRO A 92 11.48 0.49 -4.33
CA PRO A 92 10.36 1.34 -4.74
C PRO A 92 10.04 1.32 -6.24
N PHE A 93 11.01 0.97 -7.09
CA PHE A 93 10.82 0.88 -8.55
C PHE A 93 10.19 -0.45 -8.96
N LEU A 94 10.67 -1.55 -8.38
CA LEU A 94 9.98 -2.83 -8.54
C LEU A 94 8.58 -2.81 -7.96
N TYR A 95 8.34 -2.01 -6.92
CA TYR A 95 6.98 -1.76 -6.45
C TYR A 95 6.11 -1.13 -7.54
N SER A 96 6.57 -0.07 -8.21
CA SER A 96 5.79 0.51 -9.32
C SER A 96 5.56 -0.47 -10.47
N GLU A 97 6.46 -1.44 -10.68
CA GLU A 97 6.36 -2.43 -11.74
C GLU A 97 5.48 -3.63 -11.38
N ILE A 98 5.68 -4.22 -10.19
CA ILE A 98 4.87 -5.33 -9.65
C ILE A 98 3.41 -4.90 -9.50
N PHE A 99 3.15 -3.65 -9.12
CA PHE A 99 1.80 -3.13 -8.92
C PHE A 99 1.20 -2.46 -10.17
N ALA A 100 2.00 -2.05 -11.16
CA ALA A 100 1.44 -1.49 -12.41
C ALA A 100 0.87 -2.56 -13.34
N ASP A 101 1.37 -3.80 -13.25
CA ASP A 101 0.89 -4.92 -14.07
C ASP A 101 0.94 -6.22 -13.26
N ILE A 102 -0.01 -6.34 -12.32
CA ILE A 102 -0.12 -7.45 -11.36
C ILE A 102 -0.25 -8.80 -12.07
N ASP A 103 -0.82 -8.82 -13.28
CA ASP A 103 -0.97 -10.02 -14.09
C ASP A 103 0.36 -10.48 -14.72
N ASN A 104 1.38 -9.62 -14.75
CA ASN A 104 2.67 -9.88 -15.38
C ASN A 104 3.86 -9.93 -14.40
N VAL A 105 3.61 -10.15 -13.10
CA VAL A 105 4.70 -10.38 -12.13
C VAL A 105 5.49 -11.64 -12.54
N PRO A 106 6.78 -11.53 -12.92
CA PRO A 106 7.56 -12.68 -13.39
C PRO A 106 7.66 -13.75 -12.31
N SER A 107 7.55 -15.03 -12.67
CA SER A 107 7.67 -16.14 -11.70
C SER A 107 9.01 -16.11 -10.97
N LEU A 108 9.05 -16.61 -9.73
CA LEU A 108 10.30 -16.64 -8.95
C LEU A 108 11.38 -17.46 -9.68
N GLU A 109 10.97 -18.52 -10.38
CA GLU A 109 11.86 -19.35 -11.19
C GLU A 109 12.41 -18.60 -12.41
N ALA A 110 11.58 -17.83 -13.12
CA ALA A 110 12.05 -16.97 -14.21
C ALA A 110 13.06 -15.94 -13.70
N LEU A 111 12.85 -15.41 -12.49
CA LEU A 111 13.80 -14.49 -11.86
C LEU A 111 15.07 -15.18 -11.41
N ARG A 112 15.03 -16.42 -10.90
CA ARG A 112 16.23 -17.22 -10.58
C ARG A 112 17.07 -17.50 -11.82
N GLN A 113 16.43 -17.90 -12.91
CA GLN A 113 17.10 -18.16 -14.19
C GLN A 113 17.76 -16.88 -14.72
N ARG A 114 17.08 -15.74 -14.58
CA ARG A 114 17.59 -14.44 -15.01
C ARG A 114 18.65 -13.88 -14.07
N PHE A 115 18.59 -14.21 -12.77
CA PHE A 115 19.43 -13.66 -11.71
C PHE A 115 20.00 -14.77 -10.80
N PRO A 116 21.08 -15.44 -11.25
CA PRO A 116 21.78 -16.42 -10.43
C PRO A 116 22.28 -15.76 -9.14
N GLY A 117 21.73 -16.17 -7.99
CA GLY A 117 22.07 -15.61 -6.69
C GLY A 117 20.98 -14.73 -6.04
N ILE A 118 19.82 -14.57 -6.68
CA ILE A 118 18.66 -13.88 -6.08
C ILE A 118 18.29 -14.42 -4.70
N ASP A 119 18.47 -15.72 -4.46
CA ASP A 119 18.20 -16.38 -3.17
C ASP A 119 19.14 -15.89 -2.04
N LYS A 120 20.23 -15.19 -2.37
CA LYS A 120 21.08 -14.50 -1.36
C LYS A 120 20.42 -13.23 -0.80
N HIS A 121 19.29 -12.81 -1.36
CA HIS A 121 18.52 -11.64 -0.96
C HIS A 121 17.09 -12.07 -0.56
N PRO A 122 16.92 -12.71 0.60
CA PRO A 122 15.65 -13.33 0.98
C PRO A 122 14.48 -12.33 1.08
N GLN A 123 14.73 -11.10 1.51
CA GLN A 123 13.73 -10.02 1.50
C GLN A 123 13.13 -9.78 0.12
N PHE A 124 13.95 -9.95 -0.92
CA PHE A 124 13.55 -9.72 -2.30
C PHE A 124 12.67 -10.85 -2.82
N VAL A 125 13.10 -12.09 -2.53
CA VAL A 125 12.33 -13.30 -2.81
C VAL A 125 10.97 -13.24 -2.13
N PHE A 126 10.91 -12.79 -0.87
CA PHE A 126 9.66 -12.60 -0.15
C PHE A 126 8.75 -11.54 -0.80
N MET A 127 9.29 -10.37 -1.17
CA MET A 127 8.49 -9.35 -1.86
C MET A 127 7.87 -9.85 -3.17
N ILE A 128 8.63 -10.61 -3.96
CA ILE A 128 8.15 -11.22 -5.20
C ILE A 128 7.06 -12.24 -4.89
N ALA A 129 7.28 -13.10 -3.90
CA ALA A 129 6.29 -14.10 -3.49
C ALA A 129 4.97 -13.43 -3.06
N VAL A 130 5.04 -12.36 -2.25
CA VAL A 130 3.85 -11.55 -1.90
C VAL A 130 3.19 -11.00 -3.16
N GLY A 131 3.97 -10.43 -4.10
CA GLY A 131 3.46 -9.90 -5.36
C GLY A 131 2.72 -10.96 -6.21
N GLN A 132 3.21 -12.20 -6.25
CA GLN A 132 2.64 -13.29 -7.05
C GLN A 132 1.46 -14.02 -6.40
N CYS A 133 1.39 -13.97 -5.07
CA CYS A 133 0.43 -14.74 -4.30
C CYS A 133 -0.69 -13.85 -3.76
N VAL A 134 -0.32 -12.71 -3.17
CA VAL A 134 -1.23 -11.86 -2.42
C VAL A 134 -1.93 -10.83 -3.31
N LEU A 135 -1.23 -10.24 -4.28
CA LEU A 135 -1.86 -9.23 -5.15
C LEU A 135 -2.94 -9.82 -6.07
N PRO A 136 -2.69 -10.93 -6.81
CA PRO A 136 -3.74 -11.54 -7.61
C PRO A 136 -4.96 -11.99 -6.78
N TYR A 137 -4.73 -12.36 -5.51
CA TYR A 137 -5.81 -12.70 -4.59
C TYR A 137 -6.75 -11.51 -4.37
N PHE A 138 -6.20 -10.33 -4.07
CA PHE A 138 -7.00 -9.10 -3.89
C PHE A 138 -7.66 -8.61 -5.18
N HIS A 139 -7.09 -8.95 -6.33
CA HIS A 139 -7.68 -8.64 -7.64
C HIS A 139 -8.74 -9.67 -8.07
N GLY A 140 -9.02 -10.70 -7.26
CA GLY A 140 -9.99 -11.74 -7.59
C GLY A 140 -9.57 -12.62 -8.76
N THR A 141 -8.30 -12.58 -9.16
CA THR A 141 -7.76 -13.33 -10.30
C THR A 141 -7.12 -14.66 -9.89
N LEU A 142 -6.98 -14.91 -8.57
CA LEU A 142 -6.39 -16.15 -8.06
C LEU A 142 -7.45 -17.10 -7.46
N SER A 143 -7.64 -18.27 -8.07
CA SER A 143 -8.55 -19.32 -7.59
C SER A 143 -7.87 -20.47 -6.84
N GLU A 144 -6.53 -20.51 -6.75
CA GLU A 144 -5.78 -21.65 -6.20
C GLU A 144 -4.69 -21.19 -5.21
N ALA A 145 -4.95 -21.42 -3.92
CA ALA A 145 -4.25 -20.82 -2.77
C ALA A 145 -3.19 -21.71 -2.05
N PRO A 146 -3.31 -23.05 -1.94
CA PRO A 146 -2.47 -23.79 -0.98
C PRO A 146 -0.98 -23.87 -1.34
N GLU A 147 -0.64 -24.16 -2.59
CA GLU A 147 0.77 -24.31 -3.01
C GLU A 147 1.51 -22.97 -2.99
N LYS A 148 0.81 -21.89 -3.36
CA LYS A 148 1.35 -20.52 -3.32
C LYS A 148 1.55 -20.03 -1.89
N LEU A 149 0.68 -20.41 -0.96
CA LEU A 149 0.85 -20.14 0.46
C LEU A 149 2.13 -20.80 1.01
N LEU A 150 2.39 -22.07 0.64
CA LEU A 150 3.62 -22.76 1.05
C LEU A 150 4.88 -22.08 0.49
N GLN A 151 4.84 -21.64 -0.77
CA GLN A 151 5.95 -20.88 -1.36
C GLN A 151 6.17 -19.54 -0.65
N LEU A 152 5.09 -18.84 -0.33
CA LEU A 152 5.13 -17.57 0.38
C LEU A 152 5.64 -17.73 1.82
N GLN A 153 5.20 -18.78 2.52
CA GLN A 153 5.68 -19.12 3.85
C GLN A 153 7.16 -19.47 3.84
N ALA A 154 7.61 -20.31 2.90
CA ALA A 154 9.02 -20.64 2.75
C ALA A 154 9.85 -19.39 2.43
N ALA A 155 9.34 -18.46 1.62
CA ALA A 155 10.01 -17.20 1.35
C ALA A 155 10.11 -16.32 2.60
N PHE A 156 9.04 -16.25 3.40
CA PHE A 156 8.99 -15.51 4.66
C PHE A 156 10.00 -16.04 5.70
N GLU A 157 10.05 -17.35 5.91
CA GLU A 157 10.94 -18.00 6.89
C GLU A 157 12.43 -17.74 6.62
N ASN A 158 12.79 -17.48 5.36
CA ASN A 158 14.16 -17.13 4.98
C ASN A 158 14.51 -15.66 5.19
N VAL A 159 13.54 -14.78 5.46
CA VAL A 159 13.80 -13.35 5.67
C VAL A 159 14.35 -13.11 7.08
N PRO A 160 15.53 -12.51 7.25
CA PRO A 160 16.05 -12.20 8.56
C PRO A 160 15.14 -11.17 9.26
N PRO A 161 14.81 -11.33 10.56
CA PRO A 161 13.89 -10.43 11.26
C PRO A 161 14.26 -8.94 11.17
N GLN A 162 15.55 -8.63 11.07
CA GLN A 162 16.07 -7.26 10.94
C GLN A 162 15.62 -6.58 9.64
N ALA A 163 15.32 -7.34 8.58
CA ALA A 163 14.81 -6.77 7.32
C ALA A 163 13.46 -6.07 7.52
N PHE A 164 12.64 -6.54 8.46
CA PHE A 164 11.37 -5.92 8.83
C PHE A 164 11.53 -4.70 9.74
N MET A 165 12.75 -4.24 10.03
CA MET A 165 12.92 -2.88 10.58
C MET A 165 12.73 -1.81 9.49
N ASN A 166 12.79 -2.19 8.21
CA ASN A 166 12.45 -1.30 7.13
C ASN A 166 10.91 -1.16 7.02
N PRO A 167 10.33 0.06 7.08
CA PRO A 167 8.88 0.27 6.97
C PRO A 167 8.27 -0.32 5.70
N PHE A 168 9.03 -0.30 4.60
CA PHE A 168 8.59 -0.89 3.35
C PHE A 168 8.47 -2.41 3.44
N MET A 169 9.45 -3.10 4.02
CA MET A 169 9.39 -4.56 4.21
C MET A 169 8.27 -4.96 5.16
N ARG A 170 7.99 -4.14 6.18
CA ARG A 170 6.79 -4.34 7.00
C ARG A 170 5.51 -4.22 6.22
N GLY A 171 5.46 -3.34 5.22
CA GLY A 171 4.29 -3.29 4.35
C GLY A 171 4.00 -4.65 3.69
N PHE A 172 5.03 -5.29 3.12
CA PHE A 172 4.92 -6.63 2.54
C PHE A 172 4.58 -7.71 3.57
N LEU A 173 5.15 -7.61 4.78
CA LEU A 173 4.79 -8.48 5.90
C LEU A 173 3.30 -8.38 6.25
N MET A 174 2.75 -7.17 6.25
CA MET A 174 1.33 -6.96 6.52
C MET A 174 0.45 -7.58 5.44
N LEU A 175 0.75 -7.39 4.15
CA LEU A 175 0.02 -8.04 3.07
C LEU A 175 0.03 -9.57 3.21
N TYR A 176 1.18 -10.15 3.53
CA TYR A 176 1.29 -11.56 3.84
C TYR A 176 0.40 -11.98 5.02
N ARG A 177 0.43 -11.24 6.12
CA ARG A 177 -0.39 -11.52 7.32
C ARG A 177 -1.88 -11.41 7.05
N ILE A 178 -2.30 -10.46 6.23
CA ILE A 178 -3.70 -10.33 5.82
C ILE A 178 -4.12 -11.52 4.96
N TYR A 179 -3.27 -11.94 4.02
CA TYR A 179 -3.52 -13.14 3.23
C TYR A 179 -3.60 -14.41 4.09
N LEU A 180 -2.72 -14.54 5.09
CA LEU A 180 -2.85 -15.58 6.11
C LEU A 180 -4.16 -15.46 6.89
N GLY A 181 -4.58 -14.25 7.24
CA GLY A 181 -5.83 -13.98 7.95
C GLY A 181 -7.05 -14.46 7.19
N GLU A 182 -7.07 -14.28 5.87
CA GLU A 182 -8.13 -14.80 4.99
C GLU A 182 -8.20 -16.33 5.00
N GLU A 183 -7.06 -17.02 4.89
CA GLU A 183 -7.03 -18.49 4.97
C GLU A 183 -7.39 -18.99 6.38
N THR A 184 -6.97 -18.25 7.41
CA THR A 184 -7.29 -18.55 8.82
C THR A 184 -8.78 -18.36 9.10
N LEU A 185 -9.42 -17.33 8.53
CA LEU A 185 -10.88 -17.15 8.53
C LEU A 185 -11.61 -18.31 7.89
N ARG A 186 -11.12 -18.83 6.76
CA ARG A 186 -11.71 -20.03 6.15
C ARG A 186 -11.59 -21.26 7.07
N ALA A 187 -10.49 -21.36 7.82
CA ALA A 187 -10.28 -22.40 8.81
C ALA A 187 -11.07 -22.18 10.12
N LYS A 188 -11.64 -20.98 10.34
CA LYS A 188 -12.31 -20.55 11.57
C LYS A 188 -11.43 -20.64 12.82
N ASP A 189 -10.14 -20.36 12.69
CA ASP A 189 -9.22 -20.29 13.83
C ASP A 189 -9.15 -18.86 14.38
N TRP A 190 -10.06 -18.54 15.30
CA TRP A 190 -10.23 -17.18 15.85
C TRP A 190 -9.03 -16.70 16.67
N ASN A 191 -8.30 -17.61 17.32
CA ASN A 191 -7.09 -17.25 18.04
C ASN A 191 -6.01 -16.80 17.07
N ALA A 192 -5.79 -17.54 15.99
CA ALA A 192 -4.83 -17.16 14.96
C ALA A 192 -5.25 -15.87 14.24
N ILE A 193 -6.55 -15.65 14.00
CA ILE A 193 -7.05 -14.37 13.45
C ILE A 193 -6.74 -13.20 14.37
N SER A 194 -7.00 -13.36 15.67
CA SER A 194 -6.69 -12.33 16.67
C SER A 194 -5.20 -12.01 16.69
N GLU A 195 -4.32 -13.02 16.72
CA GLU A 195 -2.87 -12.83 16.67
C GLU A 195 -2.40 -12.15 15.37
N LEU A 196 -2.99 -12.50 14.22
CA LEU A 196 -2.67 -11.92 12.93
C LEU A 196 -3.09 -10.44 12.84
N ILE A 197 -4.30 -10.12 13.31
CA ILE A 197 -4.79 -8.76 13.39
C ILE A 197 -3.91 -7.95 14.33
N GLN A 198 -3.63 -8.48 15.52
CA GLN A 198 -2.76 -7.86 16.51
C GLN A 198 -1.39 -7.52 15.91
N SER A 199 -0.79 -8.49 15.23
CA SER A 199 0.46 -8.34 14.51
C SER A 199 0.40 -7.29 13.39
N ALA A 200 -0.70 -7.25 12.63
CA ALA A 200 -0.92 -6.26 11.58
C ALA A 200 -1.07 -4.85 12.15
N ILE A 201 -1.75 -4.68 13.29
CA ILE A 201 -1.86 -3.37 13.94
C ILE A 201 -0.50 -2.90 14.47
N ASP A 202 0.32 -3.80 15.03
CA ASP A 202 1.66 -3.43 15.51
C ASP A 202 2.56 -2.98 14.34
N ASP A 203 2.45 -3.64 13.19
CA ASP A 203 3.13 -3.20 11.97
C ASP A 203 2.59 -1.88 11.44
N LEU A 204 1.27 -1.70 11.41
CA LEU A 204 0.65 -0.44 11.01
C LEU A 204 1.13 0.70 11.91
N SER A 205 1.13 0.49 13.22
CA SER A 205 1.59 1.46 14.21
C SER A 205 3.06 1.81 13.97
N TYR A 206 3.90 0.82 13.70
CA TYR A 206 5.30 1.04 13.36
C TYR A 206 5.46 1.85 12.06
N VAL A 207 4.74 1.46 11.01
CA VAL A 207 4.77 2.13 9.70
C VAL A 207 4.34 3.58 9.86
N MET A 208 3.19 3.83 10.51
CA MET A 208 2.66 5.16 10.77
C MET A 208 3.62 6.02 11.60
N ASN A 209 4.22 5.48 12.65
CA ASN A 209 5.22 6.21 13.44
C ASN A 209 6.54 6.45 12.67
N SER A 210 6.83 5.65 11.65
CA SER A 210 7.98 5.83 10.76
C SER A 210 7.68 6.77 9.57
N ILE A 211 6.41 7.14 9.36
CA ILE A 211 5.95 7.99 8.25
C ILE A 211 6.28 9.47 8.44
N SER A 212 6.78 9.90 9.61
CA SER A 212 7.14 11.31 9.87
C SER A 212 8.16 11.93 8.90
N GLY A 213 8.69 11.18 7.93
CA GLY A 213 9.41 11.72 6.76
C GLY A 213 9.30 10.94 5.45
N SER A 214 8.47 9.89 5.34
CA SER A 214 8.57 8.89 4.23
C SER A 214 7.44 8.92 3.18
N GLY A 215 6.60 9.96 3.19
CA GLY A 215 5.79 10.39 2.04
C GLY A 215 4.48 9.63 1.80
N LYS A 216 3.61 10.22 0.95
CA LYS A 216 2.22 9.82 0.66
C LYS A 216 2.03 8.32 0.31
N LYS A 217 3.03 7.67 -0.31
CA LYS A 217 2.91 6.26 -0.76
C LYS A 217 2.75 5.25 0.39
N LEU A 218 3.42 5.46 1.52
CA LEU A 218 3.26 4.59 2.69
C LEU A 218 1.90 4.81 3.37
N LEU A 219 1.33 6.01 3.22
CA LEU A 219 -0.02 6.31 3.67
C LEU A 219 -1.07 5.59 2.82
N ASP A 220 -0.97 5.68 1.49
CA ASP A 220 -1.85 4.95 0.57
C ASP A 220 -1.83 3.45 0.88
N PHE A 221 -0.65 2.92 1.16
CA PHE A 221 -0.47 1.53 1.57
C PHE A 221 -1.16 1.21 2.89
N SER A 222 -0.97 2.07 3.91
CA SER A 222 -1.62 1.93 5.21
C SER A 222 -3.15 1.96 5.09
N ILE A 223 -3.70 2.77 4.19
CA ILE A 223 -5.15 2.83 3.92
C ILE A 223 -5.65 1.50 3.34
N ILE A 224 -4.94 0.93 2.35
CA ILE A 224 -5.30 -0.39 1.79
C ILE A 224 -5.33 -1.44 2.89
N LEU A 225 -4.31 -1.45 3.76
CA LEU A 225 -4.22 -2.40 4.85
C LEU A 225 -5.35 -2.25 5.86
N ILE A 226 -5.69 -1.01 6.26
CA ILE A 226 -6.81 -0.77 7.17
C ILE A 226 -8.10 -1.23 6.51
N ARG A 227 -8.33 -0.96 5.22
CA ARG A 227 -9.50 -1.46 4.48
C ARG A 227 -9.58 -2.97 4.51
N THR A 228 -8.48 -3.69 4.29
CA THR A 228 -8.54 -5.14 4.36
C THR A 228 -8.75 -5.66 5.77
N LEU A 229 -8.21 -5.00 6.80
CA LEU A 229 -8.55 -5.30 8.19
C LEU A 229 -10.06 -5.09 8.45
N VAL A 230 -10.66 -4.02 7.91
CA VAL A 230 -12.11 -3.78 7.98
C VAL A 230 -12.88 -4.95 7.36
N GLU A 231 -12.47 -5.39 6.17
CA GLU A 231 -13.12 -6.51 5.48
C GLU A 231 -13.00 -7.82 6.26
N LEU A 232 -11.81 -8.13 6.79
CA LEU A 232 -11.58 -9.29 7.67
C LEU A 232 -12.52 -9.24 8.88
N CYS A 233 -12.60 -8.10 9.56
CA CYS A 233 -13.46 -7.93 10.72
C CYS A 233 -14.95 -8.01 10.39
N GLY A 234 -15.34 -7.53 9.21
CA GLY A 234 -16.70 -7.68 8.69
C GLY A 234 -17.12 -9.13 8.46
N ARG A 235 -16.20 -10.10 8.52
CA ARG A 235 -16.50 -11.55 8.41
C ARG A 235 -16.49 -12.27 9.75
N VAL A 236 -16.02 -11.60 10.80
CA VAL A 236 -15.87 -12.09 12.18
C VAL A 236 -17.20 -11.96 12.98
N ARG A 237 -18.30 -11.60 12.29
CA ARG A 237 -19.56 -10.97 12.75
C ARG A 237 -20.37 -11.57 13.92
N THR A 238 -20.05 -12.73 14.49
CA THR A 238 -21.02 -13.40 15.38
C THR A 238 -20.47 -14.02 16.65
N GLU A 239 -19.16 -13.94 16.89
CA GLU A 239 -18.54 -14.52 18.08
C GLU A 239 -17.98 -13.40 18.98
N GLU A 240 -18.04 -13.60 20.31
CA GLU A 240 -17.62 -12.59 21.30
C GLU A 240 -16.15 -12.23 21.14
N GLU A 241 -15.32 -13.22 20.80
CA GLU A 241 -13.91 -13.06 20.44
C GLU A 241 -13.74 -12.07 19.28
N GLY A 242 -14.67 -12.12 18.34
CA GLY A 242 -14.68 -11.26 17.17
C GLY A 242 -15.01 -9.80 17.46
N ILE A 243 -15.97 -9.61 18.37
CA ILE A 243 -16.35 -8.30 18.91
C ILE A 243 -15.17 -7.69 19.66
N GLU A 244 -14.47 -8.49 20.46
CA GLU A 244 -13.31 -8.03 21.22
C GLU A 244 -12.14 -7.66 20.30
N VAL A 245 -11.91 -8.42 19.24
CA VAL A 245 -10.93 -8.07 18.19
C VAL A 245 -11.27 -6.72 17.54
N LEU A 246 -12.52 -6.49 17.15
CA LEU A 246 -12.99 -5.21 16.61
C LEU A 246 -12.74 -4.05 17.57
N ARG A 247 -13.06 -4.23 18.85
CA ARG A 247 -12.84 -3.22 19.90
C ARG A 247 -11.35 -2.87 20.03
N GLN A 248 -10.48 -3.86 20.06
CA GLN A 248 -9.03 -3.65 20.17
C GLN A 248 -8.45 -2.93 18.94
N ILE A 249 -8.95 -3.22 17.73
CA ILE A 249 -8.56 -2.49 16.53
C ILE A 249 -8.94 -1.02 16.65
N ILE A 250 -10.18 -0.73 17.05
CA ILE A 250 -10.65 0.65 17.26
C ILE A 250 -9.75 1.37 18.27
N ASP A 251 -9.52 0.79 19.45
CA ASP A 251 -8.66 1.37 20.50
C ASP A 251 -7.27 1.74 19.97
N ARG A 252 -6.67 0.85 19.19
CA ARG A 252 -5.31 1.03 18.68
C ARG A 252 -5.25 2.04 17.55
N LEU A 253 -6.21 2.00 16.63
CA LEU A 253 -6.28 2.97 15.55
C LEU A 253 -6.49 4.37 16.11
N GLU A 254 -7.40 4.56 17.08
CA GLU A 254 -7.56 5.85 17.75
C GLU A 254 -6.29 6.34 18.46
N ALA A 255 -5.51 5.42 19.03
CA ALA A 255 -4.23 5.77 19.65
C ALA A 255 -3.17 6.24 18.64
N LEU A 256 -3.34 6.00 17.34
CA LEU A 256 -2.41 6.48 16.33
C LEU A 256 -2.60 7.99 16.11
N LYS A 257 -1.53 8.75 16.38
CA LYS A 257 -1.45 10.22 16.32
C LYS A 257 -1.92 10.86 15.00
N TYR A 258 -2.02 10.08 13.94
CA TYR A 258 -2.37 10.53 12.60
C TYR A 258 -3.89 10.53 12.35
N PHE A 259 -4.69 9.86 13.18
CA PHE A 259 -6.14 9.93 13.06
C PHE A 259 -6.64 11.34 13.38
N GLY A 260 -7.49 11.86 12.50
CA GLY A 260 -7.95 13.26 12.53
C GLY A 260 -7.07 14.27 11.80
N THR A 261 -5.92 13.87 11.24
CA THR A 261 -5.11 14.77 10.39
C THR A 261 -5.35 14.60 8.90
N ASP A 262 -5.94 13.47 8.49
CA ASP A 262 -6.24 13.17 7.10
C ASP A 262 -7.58 12.40 6.99
N PRO A 263 -8.54 12.88 6.20
CA PRO A 263 -9.83 12.21 6.00
C PRO A 263 -9.69 10.81 5.35
N GLU A 264 -8.67 10.58 4.53
CA GLU A 264 -8.46 9.28 3.87
C GLU A 264 -8.07 8.18 4.87
N ILE A 265 -7.38 8.56 5.96
CA ILE A 265 -7.02 7.66 7.07
C ILE A 265 -8.21 7.45 8.01
N ALA A 266 -8.95 8.52 8.28
CA ALA A 266 -10.06 8.49 9.23
C ALA A 266 -11.31 7.76 8.69
N SER A 267 -11.50 7.73 7.37
CA SER A 267 -12.60 7.00 6.72
C SER A 267 -12.61 5.48 7.04
N PRO A 268 -11.49 4.74 6.92
CA PRO A 268 -11.45 3.34 7.32
C PRO A 268 -11.85 3.08 8.78
N LEU A 269 -11.43 3.91 9.75
CA LEU A 269 -11.84 3.75 11.15
C LEU A 269 -13.36 3.95 11.34
N SER A 270 -13.95 4.92 10.63
CA SER A 270 -15.41 5.08 10.58
C SER A 270 -16.13 3.82 10.08
N SER A 271 -15.57 3.13 9.09
CA SER A 271 -16.11 1.86 8.61
C SER A 271 -16.01 0.75 9.66
N ILE A 272 -14.90 0.67 10.40
CA ILE A 272 -14.73 -0.32 11.48
C ILE A 272 -15.74 -0.07 12.60
N TYR A 273 -15.95 1.20 12.98
CA TYR A 273 -16.99 1.58 13.93
C TYR A 273 -18.37 1.11 13.50
N THR A 274 -18.72 1.34 12.24
CA THR A 274 -20.01 0.92 11.68
C THR A 274 -20.18 -0.60 11.76
N ILE A 275 -19.13 -1.37 11.44
CA ILE A 275 -19.15 -2.84 11.57
C ILE A 275 -19.28 -3.26 13.03
N TYR A 276 -18.50 -2.66 13.93
CA TYR A 276 -18.53 -2.97 15.36
C TYR A 276 -19.92 -2.73 15.97
N ILE A 277 -20.51 -1.58 15.71
CA ILE A 277 -21.87 -1.24 16.16
C ILE A 277 -22.90 -2.22 15.59
N ALA A 278 -22.82 -2.52 14.28
CA ALA A 278 -23.73 -3.47 13.65
C ALA A 278 -23.63 -4.87 14.29
N VAL A 279 -22.41 -5.36 14.56
CA VAL A 279 -22.20 -6.65 15.22
C VAL A 279 -22.73 -6.64 16.66
N LEU A 280 -22.49 -5.58 17.42
CA LEU A 280 -23.03 -5.44 18.78
C LEU A 280 -24.56 -5.45 18.80
N PHE A 281 -25.19 -4.83 17.79
CA PHE A 281 -26.63 -4.84 17.62
C PHE A 281 -27.15 -6.25 17.27
N GLU A 282 -26.53 -6.90 16.27
CA GLU A 282 -26.88 -8.26 15.84
C GLU A 282 -26.73 -9.31 16.96
N THR A 283 -25.77 -9.11 17.86
CA THR A 283 -25.52 -9.99 19.01
C THR A 283 -26.30 -9.62 20.27
N GLY A 284 -27.14 -8.57 20.20
CA GLY A 284 -28.03 -8.19 21.29
C GLY A 284 -27.30 -7.61 22.51
N GLN A 285 -26.28 -6.78 22.29
CA GLN A 285 -25.47 -6.14 23.33
C GLN A 285 -25.77 -4.62 23.44
N PRO A 286 -26.99 -4.22 23.86
CA PRO A 286 -27.47 -2.83 23.78
C PRO A 286 -26.61 -1.83 24.56
N ASP A 287 -26.11 -2.19 25.73
CA ASP A 287 -25.27 -1.30 26.56
C ASP A 287 -23.95 -0.95 25.83
N ARG A 288 -23.36 -1.93 25.13
CA ARG A 288 -22.14 -1.72 24.34
C ARG A 288 -22.42 -1.01 23.02
N VAL A 289 -23.60 -1.19 22.43
CA VAL A 289 -24.03 -0.44 21.25
C VAL A 289 -24.05 1.05 21.57
N ALA A 290 -24.64 1.44 22.70
CA ALA A 290 -24.68 2.83 23.13
C ALA A 290 -23.28 3.39 23.35
N GLU A 291 -22.42 2.69 24.10
CA GLU A 291 -21.02 3.11 24.32
C GLU A 291 -20.27 3.30 22.97
N ALA A 292 -20.41 2.33 22.05
CA ALA A 292 -19.78 2.38 20.75
C ALA A 292 -20.29 3.55 19.88
N LEU A 293 -21.60 3.82 19.91
CA LEU A 293 -22.22 4.93 19.20
C LEU A 293 -21.78 6.28 19.78
N GLU A 294 -21.70 6.44 21.10
CA GLU A 294 -21.21 7.67 21.73
C GLU A 294 -19.77 7.97 21.32
N ARG A 295 -18.92 6.95 21.39
CA ARG A 295 -17.51 7.07 21.00
C ARG A 295 -17.38 7.39 19.51
N PHE A 296 -18.15 6.72 18.65
CA PHE A 296 -18.17 7.00 17.22
C PHE A 296 -18.67 8.41 16.89
N MET A 297 -19.72 8.88 17.59
CA MET A 297 -20.24 10.24 17.46
C MET A 297 -19.20 11.29 17.86
N SER A 298 -18.48 11.06 18.97
CA SER A 298 -17.39 11.94 19.39
C SER A 298 -16.31 12.01 18.30
N PHE A 299 -15.91 10.86 17.77
CA PHE A 299 -14.93 10.77 16.69
C PHE A 299 -15.38 11.51 15.41
N ILE A 300 -16.61 11.27 14.93
CA ILE A 300 -17.11 11.94 13.72
C ILE A 300 -17.29 13.45 13.92
N ARG A 301 -17.67 13.92 15.11
CA ARG A 301 -17.72 15.35 15.41
C ARG A 301 -16.36 16.00 15.31
N GLU A 302 -15.33 15.38 15.89
CA GLU A 302 -13.95 15.86 15.77
C GLU A 302 -13.50 15.93 14.30
N LEU A 303 -13.83 14.90 13.50
CA LEU A 303 -13.52 14.92 12.07
C LEU A 303 -14.30 15.97 11.30
N TYR A 304 -15.57 16.20 11.64
CA TYR A 304 -16.41 17.23 11.02
C TYR A 304 -15.88 18.63 11.33
N GLU A 305 -15.42 18.90 12.55
CA GLU A 305 -14.80 20.18 12.91
C GLU A 305 -13.56 20.48 12.05
N ARG A 306 -12.79 19.46 11.70
CA ARG A 306 -11.56 19.58 10.89
C ARG A 306 -11.83 19.54 9.38
N PHE A 307 -12.78 18.71 8.95
CA PHE A 307 -13.10 18.44 7.55
C PHE A 307 -14.62 18.43 7.30
N PRO A 308 -15.32 19.59 7.41
CA PRO A 308 -16.77 19.63 7.38
C PRO A 308 -17.40 18.98 6.14
N SER A 309 -16.85 19.27 4.95
CA SER A 309 -17.36 18.76 3.68
C SER A 309 -17.21 17.24 3.51
N ALA A 310 -16.24 16.61 4.16
CA ALA A 310 -16.03 15.17 4.07
C ALA A 310 -16.96 14.39 5.03
N TYR A 311 -17.37 15.00 6.15
CA TYR A 311 -18.07 14.32 7.24
C TYR A 311 -19.47 14.83 7.54
N GLU A 312 -19.98 15.86 6.86
CA GLU A 312 -21.35 16.36 7.08
C GLU A 312 -22.40 15.26 6.95
N VAL A 313 -22.27 14.41 5.91
CA VAL A 313 -23.21 13.30 5.67
C VAL A 313 -23.10 12.23 6.76
N HIS A 314 -21.87 11.91 7.20
CA HIS A 314 -21.63 10.93 8.26
C HIS A 314 -22.21 11.41 9.60
N LEU A 315 -22.00 12.68 9.96
CA LEU A 315 -22.53 13.25 11.19
C LEU A 315 -24.07 13.25 11.18
N LYS A 316 -24.70 13.70 10.09
CA LYS A 316 -26.17 13.67 9.95
C LYS A 316 -26.72 12.25 10.07
N ALA A 317 -26.12 11.29 9.39
CA ALA A 317 -26.56 9.89 9.44
C ALA A 317 -26.47 9.31 10.86
N LEU A 318 -25.39 9.62 11.59
CA LEU A 318 -25.26 9.16 12.98
C LEU A 318 -26.21 9.88 13.95
N GLU A 319 -26.46 11.17 13.76
CA GLU A 319 -27.46 11.90 14.56
C GLU A 319 -28.88 11.36 14.33
N GLU A 320 -29.19 10.90 13.12
CA GLU A 320 -30.46 10.22 12.83
C GLU A 320 -30.51 8.83 13.47
N LEU A 321 -29.46 8.02 13.33
CA LEU A 321 -29.36 6.71 13.98
C LEU A 321 -29.52 6.83 15.51
N TRP A 322 -28.84 7.79 16.13
CA TRP A 322 -28.92 8.05 17.57
C TRP A 322 -30.35 8.39 18.03
N LYS A 323 -31.10 9.15 17.22
CA LYS A 323 -32.51 9.46 17.51
C LYS A 323 -33.40 8.23 17.39
N TYR A 324 -33.17 7.37 16.40
CA TYR A 324 -33.90 6.12 16.23
C TYR A 324 -33.61 5.12 17.36
N ASP A 325 -32.38 5.06 17.86
CA ASP A 325 -31.99 4.08 18.88
C ASP A 325 -32.42 4.49 20.29
N ALA A 326 -32.55 5.78 20.59
CA ALA A 326 -33.14 6.26 21.84
C ALA A 326 -34.58 5.71 22.06
N ASP A 327 -35.31 5.44 20.98
CA ASP A 327 -36.64 4.85 21.01
C ASP A 327 -36.61 3.30 21.11
N LEU A 328 -35.52 2.64 20.69
CA LEU A 328 -35.33 1.17 20.68
C LEU A 328 -34.63 0.64 21.95
N LEU A 329 -33.67 1.38 22.50
CA LEU A 329 -32.89 1.03 23.70
C LEU A 329 -33.67 1.33 25.00
N GLY A 330 -34.80 2.03 24.92
CA GLY A 330 -35.64 2.39 26.05
C GLY A 330 -34.97 3.38 27.02
N PRO A 331 -35.68 3.82 28.08
CA PRO A 331 -35.25 4.91 28.97
C PRO A 331 -34.03 4.60 29.87
N ARG A 332 -33.22 3.58 29.56
CA ARG A 332 -32.12 3.12 30.43
C ARG A 332 -30.78 3.81 30.22
N ILE A 333 -30.64 4.66 29.20
CA ILE A 333 -29.34 5.26 28.82
C ILE A 333 -29.36 6.80 28.94
N ILE A 334 -30.50 7.40 29.28
CA ILE A 334 -30.61 8.83 29.59
C ILE A 334 -30.83 9.00 31.09
N GLU A 335 -29.79 8.75 31.89
CA GLU A 335 -29.65 9.29 33.25
C GLU A 335 -28.24 9.83 33.49
#